data_AF-A0A838PRH6-F1
#
_entry.id   AF-A0A838PRH6-F1
#
_cell.length_a   1.000
_cell.length_b   1.000
_cell.length_c   1.000
_cell.angle_alpha   90.00
_cell.angle_beta   90.00
_cell.angle_gamma   90.00
#
_symmetry.space_group_name_H-M   'P 1'
#
loop_
_entity.id
_entity.type
_entity.pdbx_description
1 polymer ?
#
loop_
_entity_poly.entity_id
_entity_poly.type
_entity_poly.pdbx_seq_one_letter_code
_entity_poly.pdbx_strand_id
1 'polypeptide(L)'
;MDKPWLATRLAKGASIEAIARDVGRHPSTVAYWVNRHDLASSHAPKHTARGGIARETLEPLVADGLSVQQIAERLGRGGTTIRYWLGKHELATIHARPASLADRPAVLLRRCRKHGYTQHVAVAAGRRYRCKRCRVEAVTARRRRVKAVLVSEAGGRCSLCGYERFAGALQFHHHDPGEKAFGLGDRGLARSMARARVEAQKCMLVCANCHAEIEGGIATIDQSTAADRLG
;
A
#
# COMPACT_ATOMS: atom_id res chain seq x y z
N MET A 1 30.58 -47.81 5.29
CA MET A 1 30.49 -47.50 3.84
C MET A 1 31.82 -47.83 3.20
N ASP A 2 31.79 -48.35 1.98
CA ASP A 2 32.98 -48.76 1.25
C ASP A 2 33.76 -47.55 0.71
N LYS A 3 35.10 -47.56 0.86
CA LYS A 3 35.98 -46.41 0.57
C LYS A 3 36.01 -46.04 -0.93
N PRO A 4 36.18 -46.99 -1.87
CA PRO A 4 36.16 -46.71 -3.31
C PRO A 4 34.84 -46.11 -3.80
N TRP A 5 33.72 -46.61 -3.28
CA TRP A 5 32.40 -46.10 -3.61
C TRP A 5 32.22 -44.64 -3.15
N LEU A 6 32.59 -44.35 -1.90
CA LEU A 6 32.48 -43.00 -1.32
C LEU A 6 33.40 -42.00 -2.04
N ALA A 7 34.63 -42.41 -2.38
CA ALA A 7 35.57 -41.61 -3.15
C ALA A 7 35.03 -41.28 -4.56
N THR A 8 34.42 -42.24 -5.24
CA THR A 8 33.83 -42.05 -6.58
C THR A 8 32.66 -41.05 -6.53
N ARG A 9 31.81 -41.12 -5.51
CA ARG A 9 30.69 -40.19 -5.34
C ARG A 9 31.17 -38.77 -5.06
N LEU A 10 32.17 -38.61 -4.19
CA LEU A 10 32.77 -37.31 -3.88
C LEU A 10 33.53 -36.72 -5.08
N ALA A 11 34.25 -37.54 -5.85
CA ALA A 11 34.95 -37.12 -7.06
C ALA A 11 33.98 -36.64 -8.16
N LYS A 12 32.77 -37.22 -8.22
CA LYS A 12 31.66 -36.76 -9.08
C LYS A 12 30.94 -35.51 -8.56
N GLY A 13 31.39 -34.90 -7.46
CA GLY A 13 30.86 -33.66 -6.90
C GLY A 13 29.60 -33.82 -6.05
N ALA A 14 29.24 -35.03 -5.63
CA ALA A 14 28.11 -35.23 -4.73
C ALA A 14 28.42 -34.66 -3.33
N SER A 15 27.49 -33.87 -2.77
CA SER A 15 27.62 -33.37 -1.40
C SER A 15 27.37 -34.49 -0.36
N ILE A 16 27.84 -34.27 0.87
CA ILE A 16 27.61 -35.21 1.99
C ILE A 16 26.11 -35.44 2.20
N GLU A 17 25.28 -34.41 2.07
CA GLU A 17 23.82 -34.46 2.19
C GLU A 17 23.16 -35.23 1.05
N ALA A 18 23.69 -35.13 -0.17
CA ALA A 18 23.21 -35.90 -1.31
C ALA A 18 23.51 -37.39 -1.14
N ILE A 19 24.74 -37.73 -0.73
CA ILE A 19 25.14 -39.10 -0.44
C ILE A 19 24.29 -39.68 0.72
N ALA A 20 24.05 -38.88 1.76
CA ALA A 20 23.23 -39.25 2.91
C ALA A 20 21.78 -39.60 2.52
N ARG A 21 21.18 -38.81 1.62
CA ARG A 21 19.85 -39.08 1.08
C ARG A 21 19.79 -40.38 0.28
N ASP A 22 20.79 -40.61 -0.57
CA ASP A 22 20.82 -41.78 -1.45
C ASP A 22 20.97 -43.10 -0.67
N VAL A 23 21.72 -43.08 0.43
CA VAL A 23 21.96 -44.28 1.26
C VAL A 23 21.00 -44.37 2.46
N GLY A 24 20.06 -43.43 2.59
CA GLY A 24 19.10 -43.39 3.69
C GLY A 24 19.75 -43.26 5.08
N ARG A 25 20.86 -42.52 5.20
CA ARG A 25 21.55 -42.31 6.48
C ARG A 25 21.61 -40.82 6.83
N HIS A 26 21.88 -40.53 8.09
CA HIS A 26 22.07 -39.15 8.53
C HIS A 26 23.39 -38.57 7.94
N PRO A 27 23.44 -37.28 7.55
CA PRO A 27 24.65 -36.64 7.02
C PRO A 27 25.89 -36.80 7.91
N SER A 28 25.71 -36.76 9.24
CA SER A 28 26.80 -36.98 10.20
C SER A 28 27.43 -38.38 10.09
N THR A 29 26.63 -39.40 9.73
CA THR A 29 27.14 -40.76 9.51
C THR A 29 28.01 -40.80 8.25
N VAL A 30 27.59 -40.13 7.17
CA VAL A 30 28.41 -40.02 5.95
C VAL A 30 29.69 -39.25 6.23
N ALA A 31 29.62 -38.11 6.94
CA ALA A 31 30.78 -37.33 7.33
C ALA A 31 31.78 -38.14 8.18
N TYR A 32 31.30 -38.96 9.12
CA TYR A 32 32.15 -39.86 9.90
C TYR A 32 32.94 -40.83 9.00
N TRP A 33 32.32 -41.41 7.98
CA TRP A 33 33.00 -42.33 7.05
C TRP A 33 33.94 -41.62 6.08
N VAL A 34 33.63 -40.39 5.67
CA VAL A 34 34.52 -39.54 4.86
C VAL A 34 35.80 -39.24 5.63
N ASN A 35 35.69 -38.83 6.90
CA ASN A 35 36.82 -38.55 7.77
C ASN A 35 37.62 -39.81 8.11
N ARG A 36 36.93 -40.93 8.43
CA ARG A 36 37.58 -42.21 8.76
C ARG A 36 38.40 -42.77 7.61
N HIS A 37 38.01 -42.50 6.36
CA HIS A 37 38.70 -42.98 5.15
C HIS A 37 39.68 -41.97 4.55
N ASP A 38 39.84 -40.82 5.19
CA ASP A 38 40.67 -39.67 4.75
C ASP A 38 40.34 -39.21 3.32
N LEU A 39 39.04 -39.03 3.04
CA LEU A 39 38.54 -38.60 1.74
C LEU A 39 38.21 -37.10 1.76
N ALA A 40 38.78 -36.32 0.84
CA ALA A 40 38.46 -34.90 0.71
C ALA A 40 37.28 -34.67 -0.24
N SER A 41 36.30 -33.86 0.18
CA SER A 41 35.29 -33.34 -0.76
C SER A 41 35.90 -32.22 -1.60
N SER A 42 35.59 -32.18 -2.89
CA SER A 42 36.04 -31.16 -3.85
C SER A 42 35.49 -29.73 -3.59
N HIS A 43 34.72 -29.53 -2.52
CA HIS A 43 34.19 -28.24 -2.09
C HIS A 43 35.05 -27.50 -1.06
N ALA A 44 36.31 -27.88 -0.90
CA ALA A 44 37.22 -27.35 0.12
C ALA A 44 37.71 -25.89 -0.03
N PRO A 45 37.69 -25.15 -1.17
CA PRO A 45 38.28 -23.80 -1.16
C PRO A 45 37.29 -22.69 -0.77
N LYS A 46 36.03 -22.98 -0.42
CA LYS A 46 35.04 -21.92 -0.11
C LYS A 46 35.19 -21.28 1.27
N HIS A 47 35.98 -21.88 2.18
CA HIS A 47 36.16 -21.39 3.54
C HIS A 47 37.63 -21.15 3.91
N THR A 48 38.42 -20.55 3.03
CA THR A 48 39.68 -19.94 3.47
C THR A 48 39.34 -18.77 4.39
N ALA A 49 39.90 -18.73 5.59
CA ALA A 49 39.75 -17.61 6.51
C ALA A 49 40.40 -16.37 5.88
N ARG A 50 39.61 -15.61 5.12
CA ARG A 50 40.03 -14.32 4.59
C ARG A 50 40.09 -13.40 5.80
N GLY A 51 41.28 -13.16 6.33
CA GLY A 51 41.57 -12.48 7.60
C GLY A 51 40.87 -11.13 7.82
N GLY A 52 41.16 -10.51 8.97
CA GLY A 52 40.49 -9.28 9.38
C GLY A 52 40.67 -8.12 8.42
N ILE A 53 39.72 -7.17 8.46
CA ILE A 53 39.78 -5.95 7.65
C ILE A 53 40.28 -4.83 8.55
N ALA A 54 41.34 -4.15 8.13
CA ALA A 54 41.96 -3.06 8.89
C ALA A 54 41.12 -1.77 8.80
N ARG A 55 41.22 -0.90 9.80
CA ARG A 55 40.43 0.35 9.87
C ARG A 55 40.77 1.27 8.70
N GLU A 56 42.05 1.37 8.38
CA GLU A 56 42.65 2.18 7.33
C GLU A 56 42.13 1.82 5.93
N THR A 57 41.61 0.60 5.77
CA THR A 57 40.96 0.15 4.53
C THR A 57 39.50 0.58 4.45
N LEU A 58 38.79 0.65 5.58
CA LEU A 58 37.36 0.95 5.63
C LEU A 58 37.06 2.44 5.71
N GLU A 59 37.89 3.18 6.45
CA GLU A 59 37.73 4.62 6.69
C GLU A 59 37.63 5.47 5.40
N PRO A 60 38.52 5.33 4.38
CA PRO A 60 38.37 6.08 3.15
C PRO A 60 37.12 5.70 2.36
N LEU A 61 36.73 4.41 2.37
CA LEU A 61 35.53 3.96 1.67
C LEU A 61 34.25 4.51 2.30
N VAL A 62 34.25 4.67 3.63
CA VAL A 62 33.17 5.33 4.36
C VAL A 62 33.16 6.84 4.09
N ALA A 63 34.33 7.48 4.05
CA ALA A 63 34.48 8.91 3.73
C ALA A 63 34.01 9.24 2.30
N ASP A 64 34.28 8.33 1.35
CA ASP A 64 33.79 8.38 -0.04
C ASP A 64 32.26 8.13 -0.14
N GLY A 65 31.57 7.87 0.97
CA GLY A 65 30.12 7.72 1.03
C GLY A 65 29.60 6.37 0.52
N LEU A 66 30.45 5.33 0.42
CA LEU A 66 30.00 4.02 -0.05
C LEU A 66 29.06 3.36 0.98
N SER A 67 28.04 2.69 0.47
CA SER A 67 27.16 1.83 1.26
C SER A 67 27.85 0.51 1.64
N VAL A 68 27.32 -0.17 2.67
CA VAL A 68 27.79 -1.50 3.10
C VAL A 68 27.91 -2.50 1.94
N GLN A 69 26.99 -2.45 0.96
CA GLN A 69 27.02 -3.36 -0.19
C GLN A 69 28.11 -2.99 -1.21
N GLN A 70 28.32 -1.70 -1.47
CA GLN A 70 29.39 -1.23 -2.35
C GLN A 70 30.78 -1.54 -1.75
N ILE A 71 30.93 -1.38 -0.43
CA ILE A 71 32.15 -1.78 0.28
C ILE A 71 32.35 -3.30 0.21
N ALA A 72 31.26 -4.08 0.36
CA ALA A 72 31.30 -5.53 0.28
C ALA A 72 31.76 -6.02 -1.11
N GLU A 73 31.20 -5.45 -2.17
CA GLU A 73 31.59 -5.75 -3.56
C GLU A 73 33.05 -5.37 -3.82
N ARG A 74 33.46 -4.15 -3.43
CA ARG A 74 34.83 -3.65 -3.65
C ARG A 74 35.91 -4.47 -2.93
N LEU A 75 35.60 -4.99 -1.75
CA LEU A 75 36.53 -5.80 -0.96
C LEU A 75 36.36 -7.31 -1.19
N GLY A 76 35.43 -7.71 -2.07
CA GLY A 76 35.11 -9.11 -2.32
C GLY A 76 34.62 -9.85 -1.06
N ARG A 77 33.89 -9.17 -0.17
CA ARG A 77 33.39 -9.68 1.12
C ARG A 77 31.86 -9.74 1.14
N GLY A 78 31.31 -10.46 2.13
CA GLY A 78 29.88 -10.43 2.40
C GLY A 78 29.48 -9.15 3.15
N GLY A 79 28.29 -8.62 2.86
CA GLY A 79 27.79 -7.41 3.53
C GLY A 79 27.66 -7.55 5.06
N THR A 80 27.46 -8.76 5.58
CA THR A 80 27.48 -9.06 7.02
C THR A 80 28.87 -8.96 7.61
N THR A 81 29.90 -9.41 6.89
CA THR A 81 31.31 -9.28 7.27
C THR A 81 31.74 -7.83 7.33
N ILE A 82 31.36 -7.02 6.33
CA ILE A 82 31.64 -5.58 6.33
C ILE A 82 30.98 -4.90 7.53
N ARG A 83 29.72 -5.23 7.81
CA ARG A 83 28.99 -4.67 8.97
C ARG A 83 29.67 -4.99 10.30
N TYR A 84 30.18 -6.20 10.46
CA TYR A 84 30.95 -6.61 11.63
C TYR A 84 32.24 -5.78 11.81
N TRP A 85 33.03 -5.62 10.75
CA TRP A 85 34.30 -4.88 10.83
C TRP A 85 34.12 -3.37 10.96
N LEU A 86 33.09 -2.80 10.32
CA LEU A 86 32.69 -1.41 10.54
C LEU A 86 32.35 -1.17 12.01
N GLY A 87 31.54 -2.03 12.62
CA GLY A 87 31.21 -1.93 14.05
C GLY A 87 32.42 -2.11 14.96
N LYS A 88 33.33 -3.04 14.65
CA LYS A 88 34.56 -3.28 15.43
C LYS A 88 35.52 -2.10 15.42
N HIS A 89 35.53 -1.31 14.34
CA HIS A 89 36.38 -0.12 14.18
C HIS A 89 35.64 1.19 14.43
N GLU A 90 34.40 1.12 14.92
CA GLU A 90 33.55 2.28 15.21
C GLU A 90 33.28 3.18 13.97
N LEU A 91 33.26 2.58 12.79
CA LEU A 91 32.95 3.23 11.52
C LEU A 91 31.48 3.00 11.13
N ALA A 92 30.84 3.99 10.52
CA ALA A 92 29.48 3.88 10.02
C ALA A 92 29.38 4.43 8.60
N THR A 93 28.92 3.62 7.65
CA THR A 93 28.58 4.13 6.32
C THR A 93 27.46 5.16 6.44
N ILE A 94 27.52 6.21 5.63
CA ILE A 94 26.40 7.13 5.45
C ILE A 94 25.28 6.33 4.77
N HIS A 95 24.45 5.67 5.57
CA HIS A 95 23.24 5.06 5.05
C HIS A 95 22.44 6.18 4.39
N ALA A 96 22.01 5.96 3.14
CA ALA A 96 20.88 6.67 2.59
C ALA A 96 19.78 6.57 3.65
N ARG A 97 19.55 7.66 4.40
CA ARG A 97 18.48 7.72 5.37
C ARG A 97 17.23 7.30 4.60
N PRO A 98 16.44 6.31 5.06
CA PRO A 98 15.14 6.10 4.44
C PRO A 98 14.46 7.46 4.45
N ALA A 99 14.09 7.96 3.26
CA ALA A 99 13.51 9.28 3.08
C ALA A 99 12.57 9.55 4.26
N SER A 100 12.81 10.64 4.99
CA SER A 100 12.02 10.95 6.17
C SER A 100 10.55 10.97 5.76
N LEU A 101 9.61 10.81 6.71
CA LEU A 101 8.19 10.92 6.36
C LEU A 101 7.87 12.27 5.66
N ALA A 102 8.67 13.30 5.93
CA ALA A 102 8.60 14.60 5.25
C ALA A 102 9.15 14.57 3.82
N ASP A 103 10.17 13.75 3.54
CA ASP A 103 10.82 13.64 2.21
C ASP A 103 10.07 12.71 1.26
N ARG A 104 9.05 12.00 1.74
CA ARG A 104 8.24 11.11 0.90
C ARG A 104 7.35 11.92 -0.04
N PRO A 105 7.32 11.59 -1.34
CA PRO A 105 6.53 12.35 -2.29
C PRO A 105 5.04 12.20 -2.00
N ALA A 106 4.28 13.31 -2.01
CA ALA A 106 2.84 13.29 -1.77
C ALA A 106 2.08 12.42 -2.81
N VAL A 107 2.65 12.28 -4.01
CA VAL A 107 2.11 11.48 -5.12
C VAL A 107 3.24 10.66 -5.74
N LEU A 108 2.99 9.39 -6.04
CA LEU A 108 3.93 8.54 -6.79
C LEU A 108 3.21 7.59 -7.74
N LEU A 109 3.92 7.07 -8.74
CA LEU A 109 3.40 6.06 -9.66
C LEU A 109 3.63 4.65 -9.08
N ARG A 110 2.56 3.85 -8.98
CA ARG A 110 2.61 2.44 -8.52
C ARG A 110 1.54 1.62 -9.22
N ARG A 111 1.75 0.30 -9.28
CA ARG A 111 0.74 -0.64 -9.78
C ARG A 111 -0.38 -0.83 -8.76
N CYS A 112 -1.60 -0.47 -9.14
CA CYS A 112 -2.85 -0.85 -8.50
C CYS A 112 -3.37 -2.16 -9.09
N ARG A 113 -3.93 -3.05 -8.27
CA ARG A 113 -4.55 -4.30 -8.74
C ARG A 113 -5.74 -4.09 -9.69
N LYS A 114 -6.50 -3.00 -9.49
CA LYS A 114 -7.68 -2.67 -10.29
C LYS A 114 -7.37 -1.79 -11.52
N HIS A 115 -6.42 -0.86 -11.38
CA HIS A 115 -6.20 0.21 -12.37
C HIS A 115 -4.84 0.16 -13.05
N GLY A 116 -4.05 -0.89 -12.85
CA GLY A 116 -2.69 -0.96 -13.39
C GLY A 116 -1.78 0.13 -12.81
N TYR A 117 -0.79 0.59 -13.56
CA TYR A 117 0.09 1.67 -13.12
C TYR A 117 -0.66 3.00 -13.10
N THR A 118 -0.74 3.62 -11.92
CA THR A 118 -1.50 4.86 -11.71
C THR A 118 -0.93 5.65 -10.53
N GLN A 119 -1.30 6.92 -10.45
CA GLN A 119 -0.97 7.78 -9.33
C GLN A 119 -1.54 7.23 -8.01
N HIS A 120 -0.68 7.12 -7.02
CA HIS A 120 -1.01 6.84 -5.64
C HIS A 120 -0.71 8.07 -4.79
N VAL A 121 -1.64 8.43 -3.92
CA VAL A 121 -1.52 9.57 -3.00
C VAL A 121 -1.15 9.08 -1.61
N ALA A 122 -0.31 9.84 -0.93
CA ALA A 122 0.04 9.63 0.47
C ALA A 122 -1.20 9.78 1.37
N VAL A 123 -1.34 8.90 2.36
CA VAL A 123 -2.39 8.90 3.38
C VAL A 123 -1.80 8.53 4.73
N ALA A 124 -2.55 8.78 5.81
CA ALA A 124 -2.10 8.55 7.18
C ALA A 124 -0.75 9.24 7.46
N ALA A 125 -0.71 10.56 7.24
CA ALA A 125 0.48 11.40 7.42
C ALA A 125 1.73 10.84 6.70
N GLY A 126 1.60 10.44 5.43
CA GLY A 126 2.72 9.95 4.61
C GLY A 126 3.12 8.48 4.84
N ARG A 127 2.50 7.78 5.81
CA ARG A 127 2.87 6.40 6.16
C ARG A 127 2.41 5.37 5.13
N ARG A 128 1.32 5.64 4.39
CA ARG A 128 0.73 4.72 3.43
C ARG A 128 0.40 5.43 2.12
N TYR A 129 0.27 4.65 1.06
CA TYR A 129 -0.22 5.14 -0.23
C TYR A 129 -1.53 4.45 -0.61
N ARG A 130 -2.38 5.18 -1.32
CA ARG A 130 -3.65 4.68 -1.88
C ARG A 130 -3.77 5.12 -3.32
N CYS A 131 -4.24 4.23 -4.18
CA CYS A 131 -4.55 4.57 -5.56
C CYS A 131 -5.56 5.74 -5.60
N LYS A 132 -5.20 6.81 -6.32
CA LYS A 132 -6.05 8.00 -6.46
C LYS A 132 -7.40 7.66 -7.09
N ARG A 133 -7.39 6.81 -8.13
CA ARG A 133 -8.60 6.36 -8.84
C ARG A 133 -9.52 5.54 -7.94
N CYS A 134 -9.00 4.55 -7.22
CA CYS A 134 -9.79 3.78 -6.25
C CYS A 134 -10.46 4.69 -5.20
N ARG A 135 -9.75 5.72 -4.74
CA ARG A 135 -10.29 6.67 -3.76
C ARG A 135 -11.45 7.48 -4.33
N VAL A 136 -11.30 7.99 -5.56
CA VAL A 136 -12.38 8.70 -6.27
C VAL A 136 -13.59 7.78 -6.46
N GLU A 137 -13.38 6.56 -6.95
CA GLU A 137 -14.46 5.58 -7.13
C GLU A 137 -15.20 5.25 -5.83
N ALA A 138 -14.47 5.07 -4.72
CA ALA A 138 -15.07 4.80 -3.42
C ALA A 138 -15.93 5.97 -2.92
N VAL A 139 -15.46 7.21 -3.12
CA VAL A 139 -16.22 8.42 -2.80
C VAL A 139 -17.47 8.51 -3.67
N THR A 140 -17.35 8.34 -4.98
CA THR A 140 -18.48 8.34 -5.92
C THR A 140 -19.51 7.27 -5.56
N ALA A 141 -19.07 6.05 -5.27
CA ALA A 141 -19.95 4.95 -4.85
C ALA A 141 -20.65 5.24 -3.51
N ARG A 142 -19.96 5.88 -2.56
CA ARG A 142 -20.58 6.33 -1.30
C ARG A 142 -21.65 7.40 -1.57
N ARG A 143 -21.34 8.42 -2.37
CA ARG A 143 -22.29 9.49 -2.72
C ARG A 143 -23.55 8.95 -3.38
N ARG A 144 -23.40 8.03 -4.34
CA ARG A 144 -24.54 7.35 -5.00
C ARG A 144 -25.42 6.61 -4.00
N ARG A 145 -24.81 5.85 -3.06
CA ARG A 145 -25.56 5.15 -2.01
C ARG A 145 -26.31 6.10 -1.08
N VAL A 146 -25.65 7.16 -0.60
CA VAL A 146 -26.29 8.15 0.28
C VAL A 146 -27.43 8.85 -0.46
N LYS A 147 -27.20 9.31 -1.70
CA LYS A 147 -28.22 9.95 -2.53
C LYS A 147 -29.43 9.03 -2.73
N ALA A 148 -29.22 7.76 -3.06
CA ALA A 148 -30.31 6.81 -3.26
C ALA A 148 -31.18 6.65 -2.00
N VAL A 149 -30.56 6.55 -0.82
CA VAL A 149 -31.30 6.48 0.46
C VAL A 149 -32.10 7.75 0.69
N LEU A 150 -31.49 8.93 0.57
CA LEU A 150 -32.18 10.19 0.80
C LEU A 150 -33.32 10.42 -0.20
N VAL A 151 -33.12 10.08 -1.48
CA VAL A 151 -34.15 10.18 -2.52
C VAL A 151 -35.33 9.29 -2.16
N SER A 152 -35.07 8.05 -1.74
CA SER A 152 -36.13 7.12 -1.31
C SER A 152 -36.88 7.65 -0.09
N GLU A 153 -36.17 8.18 0.91
CA GLU A 153 -36.75 8.77 2.12
C GLU A 153 -37.59 10.02 1.82
N ALA A 154 -37.23 10.78 0.77
CA ALA A 154 -37.95 11.98 0.31
C ALA A 154 -39.05 11.69 -0.73
N GLY A 155 -39.47 10.42 -0.88
CA GLY A 155 -40.61 10.02 -1.72
C GLY A 155 -40.27 9.59 -3.13
N GLY A 156 -38.99 9.56 -3.52
CA GLY A 156 -38.51 8.94 -4.76
C GLY A 156 -38.79 9.70 -6.06
N ARG A 157 -39.54 10.81 -6.01
CA ARG A 157 -39.99 11.56 -7.18
C ARG A 157 -39.85 13.07 -6.97
N CYS A 158 -39.84 13.81 -8.07
CA CYS A 158 -39.91 15.27 -8.02
C CYS A 158 -41.24 15.71 -7.40
N SER A 159 -41.18 16.61 -6.41
CA SER A 159 -42.36 17.16 -5.74
C SER A 159 -43.16 18.14 -6.60
N LEU A 160 -42.57 18.69 -7.68
CA LEU A 160 -43.26 19.61 -8.59
C LEU A 160 -43.88 18.88 -9.79
N CYS A 161 -43.10 18.11 -10.55
CA CYS A 161 -43.56 17.49 -11.80
C CYS A 161 -43.74 15.96 -11.73
N GLY A 162 -43.46 15.32 -10.59
CA GLY A 162 -43.62 13.87 -10.42
C GLY A 162 -42.54 13.00 -11.09
N TYR A 163 -41.50 13.60 -11.69
CA TYR A 163 -40.41 12.82 -12.32
C TYR A 163 -39.78 11.80 -11.37
N GLU A 164 -39.76 10.52 -11.76
CA GLU A 164 -39.21 9.41 -10.95
C GLU A 164 -38.34 8.42 -11.73
N ARG A 165 -38.11 8.67 -13.03
CA ARG A 165 -37.44 7.71 -13.93
C ARG A 165 -35.97 7.45 -13.60
N PHE A 166 -35.27 8.45 -13.04
CA PHE A 166 -33.85 8.33 -12.72
C PHE A 166 -33.46 9.17 -11.50
N ALA A 167 -33.13 8.51 -10.39
CA ALA A 167 -32.72 9.16 -9.14
C ALA A 167 -31.51 10.10 -9.32
N GLY A 168 -30.66 9.87 -10.32
CA GLY A 168 -29.53 10.74 -10.61
C GLY A 168 -29.92 12.14 -11.06
N ALA A 169 -31.08 12.30 -11.71
CA ALA A 169 -31.62 13.58 -12.16
C ALA A 169 -32.40 14.33 -11.05
N LEU A 170 -32.63 13.71 -9.89
CA LEU A 170 -33.25 14.36 -8.74
C LEU A 170 -32.20 15.12 -7.91
N GLN A 171 -32.61 16.25 -7.33
CA GLN A 171 -31.79 17.21 -6.60
C GLN A 171 -32.54 17.68 -5.36
N PHE A 172 -31.80 17.96 -4.29
CA PHE A 172 -32.34 18.53 -3.06
C PHE A 172 -32.21 20.04 -3.14
N HIS A 173 -33.34 20.72 -3.29
CA HIS A 173 -33.46 22.18 -3.26
C HIS A 173 -33.83 22.62 -1.85
N HIS A 174 -33.09 23.55 -1.26
CA HIS A 174 -33.38 24.07 0.07
C HIS A 174 -34.61 24.96 0.05
N HIS A 175 -35.51 24.82 1.05
CA HIS A 175 -36.67 25.71 1.17
C HIS A 175 -36.23 27.15 1.49
N ASP A 176 -35.27 27.29 2.41
CA ASP A 176 -34.59 28.54 2.69
C ASP A 176 -33.06 28.35 2.49
N PRO A 177 -32.43 29.04 1.52
CA PRO A 177 -30.99 29.03 1.33
C PRO A 177 -30.19 29.43 2.60
N GLY A 178 -30.78 30.23 3.50
CA GLY A 178 -30.17 30.70 4.76
C GLY A 178 -30.04 29.62 5.84
N GLU A 179 -30.86 28.57 5.80
CA GLU A 179 -30.83 27.47 6.79
C GLU A 179 -29.82 26.36 6.45
N LYS A 180 -29.18 26.46 5.29
CA LYS A 180 -28.24 25.48 4.74
C LYS A 180 -26.97 25.38 5.57
N ALA A 181 -26.71 24.21 6.14
CA ALA A 181 -25.41 23.93 6.75
C ALA A 181 -24.40 23.46 5.71
N PHE A 182 -24.84 22.73 4.67
CA PHE A 182 -24.01 22.28 3.56
C PHE A 182 -24.85 21.79 2.36
N GLY A 183 -24.33 21.88 1.13
CA GLY A 183 -25.06 21.38 -0.04
C GLY A 183 -25.10 19.85 -0.13
N LEU A 184 -26.29 19.27 -0.30
CA LEU A 184 -26.51 17.83 -0.58
C LEU A 184 -26.17 17.39 -2.02
N GLY A 185 -25.38 18.20 -2.72
CA GLY A 185 -24.76 17.85 -3.99
C GLY A 185 -23.43 17.10 -3.81
N ASP A 186 -22.56 17.23 -4.81
CA ASP A 186 -21.30 16.49 -4.87
C ASP A 186 -20.41 16.65 -3.63
N ARG A 187 -20.37 17.81 -2.98
CA ARG A 187 -19.45 18.03 -1.86
C ARG A 187 -19.99 17.62 -0.48
N GLY A 188 -21.30 17.61 -0.24
CA GLY A 188 -21.88 17.31 1.09
C GLY A 188 -22.18 15.85 1.38
N LEU A 189 -22.35 15.01 0.35
CA LEU A 189 -22.72 13.59 0.50
C LEU A 189 -21.58 12.68 1.03
N ALA A 190 -20.41 13.25 1.33
CA ALA A 190 -19.31 12.54 2.00
C ALA A 190 -19.43 12.55 3.55
N ARG A 191 -20.44 13.22 4.11
CA ARG A 191 -20.72 13.26 5.56
C ARG A 191 -21.40 11.97 6.05
N SER A 192 -21.58 11.84 7.36
CA SER A 192 -22.33 10.71 7.95
C SER A 192 -23.77 10.72 7.43
N MET A 193 -24.38 9.52 7.34
CA MET A 193 -25.77 9.39 6.89
C MET A 193 -26.72 10.22 7.75
N ALA A 194 -26.53 10.22 9.07
CA ALA A 194 -27.34 11.00 10.01
C ALA A 194 -27.30 12.50 9.70
N ARG A 195 -26.12 13.09 9.47
CA ARG A 195 -26.00 14.50 9.09
C ARG A 195 -26.66 14.78 7.74
N ALA A 196 -26.50 13.87 6.79
CA ALA A 196 -27.09 14.00 5.47
C ALA A 196 -28.64 13.99 5.54
N ARG A 197 -29.24 13.18 6.44
CA ARG A 197 -30.69 13.19 6.69
C ARG A 197 -31.17 14.50 7.29
N VAL A 198 -30.49 15.01 8.32
CA VAL A 198 -30.84 16.29 8.96
C VAL A 198 -30.85 17.42 7.94
N GLU A 199 -29.86 17.45 7.04
CA GLU A 199 -29.84 18.47 5.98
C GLU A 199 -30.94 18.22 4.93
N ALA A 200 -31.27 16.97 4.61
CA ALA A 200 -32.27 16.64 3.59
C ALA A 200 -33.68 16.99 4.03
N GLN A 201 -33.96 17.01 5.33
CA GLN A 201 -35.24 17.46 5.89
C GLN A 201 -35.54 18.93 5.59
N LYS A 202 -34.51 19.75 5.36
CA LYS A 202 -34.62 21.17 4.99
C LYS A 202 -34.80 21.37 3.49
N CYS A 203 -34.86 20.29 2.73
CA CYS A 203 -34.88 20.33 1.28
C CYS A 203 -36.13 19.67 0.73
N MET A 204 -36.63 20.20 -0.38
CA MET A 204 -37.55 19.51 -1.26
C MET A 204 -36.78 18.73 -2.34
N LEU A 205 -37.35 17.61 -2.76
CA LEU A 205 -36.78 16.78 -3.82
C LEU A 205 -37.38 17.18 -5.17
N VAL A 206 -36.55 17.71 -6.08
CA VAL A 206 -36.97 18.18 -7.40
C VAL A 206 -36.11 17.58 -8.52
N CYS A 207 -36.62 17.49 -9.75
CA CYS A 207 -35.78 17.09 -10.89
C CYS A 207 -34.87 18.25 -11.33
N ALA A 208 -33.85 17.96 -12.13
CA ALA A 208 -32.89 18.95 -12.59
C ALA A 208 -33.53 20.14 -13.33
N ASN A 209 -34.61 19.91 -14.09
CA ASN A 209 -35.32 20.98 -14.80
C ASN A 209 -36.08 21.86 -13.82
N CYS A 210 -36.92 21.26 -12.96
CA CYS A 210 -37.64 22.00 -11.93
C CYS A 210 -36.69 22.74 -10.98
N HIS A 211 -35.55 22.16 -10.63
CA HIS A 211 -34.52 22.85 -9.85
C HIS A 211 -34.01 24.09 -10.59
N ALA A 212 -33.72 23.99 -11.88
CA ALA A 212 -33.27 25.14 -12.69
C ALA A 212 -34.38 26.19 -12.85
N GLU A 213 -35.64 25.78 -12.99
CA GLU A 213 -36.80 26.67 -13.06
C GLU A 213 -37.01 27.42 -11.74
N ILE A 214 -36.84 26.78 -10.58
CA ILE A 214 -36.92 27.45 -9.28
C ILE A 214 -35.79 28.48 -9.14
N GLU A 215 -34.54 28.10 -9.41
CA GLU A 215 -33.38 29.02 -9.34
C GLU A 215 -33.51 30.18 -10.36
N GLY A 216 -34.16 29.92 -11.50
CA GLY A 216 -34.45 30.92 -12.52
C GLY A 216 -35.71 31.75 -12.26
N GLY A 217 -36.45 31.51 -11.18
CA GLY A 217 -37.68 32.21 -10.85
C GLY A 217 -38.87 31.90 -11.78
N ILE A 218 -38.79 30.84 -12.57
CA ILE A 218 -39.86 30.38 -13.48
C ILE A 218 -40.90 29.56 -12.73
N ALA A 219 -40.46 28.74 -11.77
CA ALA A 219 -41.34 27.92 -10.93
C ALA A 219 -41.31 28.43 -9.48
N THR A 220 -42.49 28.53 -8.86
CA THR A 220 -42.64 28.89 -7.44
C THR A 220 -42.76 27.65 -6.57
N ILE A 221 -42.16 27.73 -5.38
CA ILE A 221 -42.28 26.71 -4.34
C ILE A 221 -43.22 27.24 -3.27
N ASP A 222 -44.24 26.46 -2.91
CA ASP A 222 -45.07 26.80 -1.76
C ASP A 222 -44.31 26.50 -0.47
N GLN A 223 -43.96 27.55 0.28
CA GLN A 223 -43.23 27.46 1.54
C GLN A 223 -44.09 26.93 2.70
N SER A 224 -45.39 26.66 2.50
CA SER A 224 -46.33 26.24 3.54
C SER A 224 -46.11 24.82 4.09
N THR A 225 -45.33 23.96 3.42
CA THR A 225 -45.25 22.52 3.74
C THR A 225 -44.23 22.12 4.81
N ALA A 226 -43.54 23.08 5.44
CA ALA A 226 -42.64 22.80 6.56
C ALA A 226 -43.36 22.54 7.90
N ALA A 227 -44.59 23.05 8.08
CA ALA A 227 -45.33 22.93 9.33
C ALA A 227 -45.98 21.55 9.56
N ASP A 228 -46.33 20.82 8.50
CA ASP A 228 -47.11 19.57 8.60
C ASP A 228 -46.29 18.29 8.84
N ARG A 229 -44.95 18.37 8.93
CA ARG A 229 -44.07 17.19 9.13
C ARG A 229 -43.57 17.01 10.55
N LEU A 230 -44.06 17.83 11.49
CA LEU A 230 -43.77 17.76 12.93
C LEU A 230 -44.96 17.28 13.77
N GLY A 231 -46.03 16.78 13.14
CA GLY A 231 -47.17 16.12 13.79
C GLY A 231 -46.93 14.63 14.03
#